data_AF-N8WWI3-F1
#
_entry.id   AF-N8WWI3-F1
#
_cell.length_a   1.000
_cell.length_b   1.000
_cell.length_c   1.000
_cell.angle_alpha   90.00
_cell.angle_beta   90.00
_cell.angle_gamma   90.00
#
_symmetry.space_group_name_H-M   'P 1'
#
loop_
_entity.id
_entity.type
_entity.pdbx_description
1 polymer ?
#
loop_
_entity_poly.entity_id
_entity_poly.type
_entity_poly.pdbx_seq_one_letter_code
_entity_poly.pdbx_strand_id
1 'polypeptide(L)'
;MNPTIETQMLIRKPVSAVFNAFIDPEITSKFWFSRSTGPLKEGKIVQWSWDKYQVSAKVMVFNIIENKLIQITWGEPKTSVDFIFEEISPEQTYLKIINYDISLQGSELIQFIIDATGGFTTVLDGLKAYLEHGIELKLVEDKFPPF
;
A
#
# COMPACT_ATOMS: atom_id res chain seq x y z
N MET A 1 -7.84 -11.07 -20.80
CA MET A 1 -6.93 -10.86 -19.67
C MET A 1 -7.56 -9.75 -18.85
N ASN A 2 -7.78 -9.96 -17.55
CA ASN A 2 -8.31 -8.89 -16.70
C ASN A 2 -7.18 -7.90 -16.40
N PRO A 3 -7.45 -6.59 -16.34
CA PRO A 3 -6.43 -5.61 -16.02
C PRO A 3 -5.88 -5.86 -14.61
N THR A 4 -4.56 -5.97 -14.52
CA THR A 4 -3.82 -6.14 -13.28
C THR A 4 -2.66 -5.15 -13.28
N ILE A 5 -2.47 -4.48 -12.15
CA ILE A 5 -1.36 -3.57 -11.90
C ILE A 5 -0.41 -4.29 -10.96
N GLU A 6 0.88 -4.29 -11.28
CA GLU A 6 1.93 -4.83 -10.41
C GLU A 6 3.00 -3.76 -10.21
N THR A 7 3.37 -3.52 -8.96
CA THR A 7 4.52 -2.69 -8.58
C THR A 7 5.34 -3.44 -7.53
N GLN A 8 6.65 -3.19 -7.48
CA GLN A 8 7.54 -4.03 -6.69
C GLN A 8 8.83 -3.32 -6.29
N MET A 9 9.39 -3.72 -5.16
CA MET A 9 10.61 -3.13 -4.63
C MET A 9 11.38 -4.12 -3.73
N LEU A 10 12.71 -4.14 -3.87
CA LEU A 10 13.58 -4.76 -2.87
C LEU A 10 13.77 -3.80 -1.68
N ILE A 11 13.43 -4.25 -0.49
CA ILE A 11 13.61 -3.54 0.78
C ILE A 11 14.71 -4.25 1.57
N ARG A 12 15.75 -3.51 1.99
CA ARG A 12 16.88 -4.03 2.77
C ARG A 12 16.54 -4.10 4.26
N LYS A 13 15.50 -4.87 4.56
CA LYS A 13 15.09 -5.25 5.92
C LYS A 13 14.57 -6.69 5.96
N PRO A 14 14.59 -7.34 7.13
CA PRO A 14 13.93 -8.62 7.37
C PRO A 14 12.44 -8.55 7.04
N VAL A 15 11.88 -9.67 6.58
CA VAL A 15 10.48 -9.76 6.14
C VAL A 15 9.48 -9.36 7.22
N SER A 16 9.78 -9.67 8.49
CA SER A 16 8.96 -9.29 9.63
C SER A 16 8.84 -7.78 9.81
N ALA A 17 9.92 -7.03 9.57
CA ALA A 17 9.91 -5.57 9.64
C ALA A 17 9.11 -4.96 8.48
N VAL A 18 9.27 -5.50 7.26
CA VAL A 18 8.56 -5.02 6.07
C VAL A 18 7.07 -5.34 6.16
N PHE A 19 6.72 -6.53 6.63
CA PHE A 19 5.33 -6.94 6.87
C PHE A 19 4.68 -6.10 7.96
N ASN A 20 5.34 -5.93 9.12
CA ASN A 20 4.80 -5.13 10.21
C ASN A 20 4.59 -3.66 9.82
N ALA A 21 5.38 -3.12 8.88
CA ALA A 21 5.20 -1.77 8.38
C ALA A 21 3.86 -1.51 7.67
N PHE A 22 3.17 -2.56 7.19
CA PHE A 22 1.80 -2.48 6.64
C PHE A 22 0.71 -2.85 7.65
N ILE A 23 1.06 -3.56 8.74
CA ILE A 23 0.11 -3.94 9.79
C ILE A 23 -0.08 -2.80 10.79
N ASP A 24 1.02 -2.21 11.25
CA ASP A 24 1.03 -1.21 12.32
C ASP A 24 0.90 0.22 11.74
N PRO A 25 -0.21 0.93 12.01
CA PRO A 25 -0.46 2.26 11.46
C PRO A 25 0.50 3.32 11.99
N GLU A 26 1.13 3.10 13.15
CA GLU A 26 2.19 4.01 13.64
C GLU A 26 3.42 3.97 12.72
N ILE A 27 3.61 2.87 11.98
CA ILE A 27 4.65 2.72 10.98
C ILE A 27 4.14 3.10 9.59
N THR A 28 2.98 2.58 9.18
CA THR A 28 2.43 2.86 7.83
C THR A 28 2.22 4.36 7.61
N SER A 29 1.91 5.10 8.69
CA SER A 29 1.68 6.54 8.60
C SER A 29 2.92 7.36 8.24
N LYS A 30 4.09 6.76 8.32
CA LYS A 30 5.37 7.41 8.00
C LYS A 30 5.64 7.50 6.51
N PHE A 31 4.87 6.76 5.69
CA PHE A 31 5.10 6.71 4.25
C PHE A 31 3.83 6.64 3.37
N TRP A 32 2.63 6.43 3.93
CA TRP A 32 1.42 6.26 3.12
C TRP A 32 0.22 7.15 3.49
N PHE A 33 -0.44 6.92 4.63
CA PHE A 33 -1.63 7.66 5.08
C PHE A 33 -1.34 8.45 6.36
N SER A 34 -2.16 9.44 6.72
CA SER A 34 -1.92 10.21 7.96
C SER A 34 -2.29 9.42 9.21
N ARG A 35 -3.38 8.64 9.17
CA ARG A 35 -3.84 7.82 10.29
C ARG A 35 -4.74 6.67 9.85
N SER A 36 -4.84 5.66 10.71
CA SER A 36 -5.80 4.56 10.60
C SER A 36 -6.62 4.45 11.89
N THR A 37 -7.85 3.94 11.81
CA THR A 37 -8.64 3.57 12.99
C THR A 37 -8.06 2.40 13.78
N GLY A 38 -7.06 1.70 13.25
CA GLY A 38 -6.35 0.63 13.93
C GLY A 38 -5.43 -0.16 12.99
N PRO A 39 -4.72 -1.17 13.53
CA PRO A 39 -3.90 -2.07 12.73
C PRO A 39 -4.74 -3.00 11.85
N LEU A 40 -4.14 -3.47 10.76
CA LEU A 40 -4.78 -4.46 9.90
C LEU A 40 -4.95 -5.78 10.65
N LYS A 41 -6.16 -6.30 10.63
CA LYS A 41 -6.54 -7.58 11.23
C LYS A 41 -7.49 -8.30 10.30
N GLU A 42 -7.28 -9.59 10.10
CA GLU A 42 -8.13 -10.41 9.23
C GLU A 42 -9.61 -10.30 9.61
N GLY A 43 -10.48 -10.17 8.59
CA GLY A 43 -11.93 -10.05 8.75
C GLY A 43 -12.38 -8.72 9.35
N LYS A 44 -11.49 -7.73 9.52
CA LYS A 44 -11.83 -6.40 10.03
C LYS A 44 -11.85 -5.35 8.92
N ILE A 45 -12.58 -4.28 9.20
CA ILE A 45 -12.57 -3.06 8.40
C ILE A 45 -11.85 -2.00 9.21
N VAL A 46 -10.90 -1.31 8.58
CA VAL A 46 -10.28 -0.09 9.11
C VAL A 46 -10.60 1.08 8.19
N GLN A 47 -10.44 2.30 8.68
CA GLN A 47 -10.52 3.50 7.86
C GLN A 47 -9.16 4.19 7.86
N TRP A 48 -8.58 4.34 6.67
CA TRP A 48 -7.41 5.18 6.45
C TRP A 48 -7.83 6.61 6.14
N SER A 49 -7.10 7.59 6.66
CA SER A 49 -7.37 9.01 6.45
C SER A 49 -6.10 9.73 6.00
N TRP A 50 -6.26 10.65 5.04
CA TRP A 50 -5.23 11.59 4.62
C TRP A 50 -5.69 12.99 5.02
N ASP A 51 -5.24 13.45 6.18
CA ASP A 51 -5.82 14.61 6.85
C ASP A 51 -5.61 15.91 6.03
N LYS A 52 -4.48 16.03 5.32
CA LYS A 52 -4.19 17.14 4.41
C LYS A 52 -5.28 17.34 3.34
N TYR A 53 -5.85 16.24 2.84
CA TYR A 53 -6.85 16.26 1.78
C TYR A 53 -8.28 16.10 2.30
N GLN A 54 -8.45 15.93 3.62
CA GLN A 54 -9.75 15.63 4.25
C GLN A 54 -10.48 14.43 3.62
N VAL A 55 -9.72 13.47 3.08
CA VAL A 55 -10.26 12.24 2.46
C VAL A 55 -10.01 11.04 3.35
N SER A 56 -10.90 10.05 3.22
CA SER A 56 -10.76 8.78 3.92
C SER A 56 -11.27 7.64 3.05
N ALA A 57 -10.73 6.44 3.28
CA ALA A 57 -11.14 5.22 2.59
C ALA A 57 -11.33 4.09 3.59
N LYS A 58 -12.41 3.31 3.40
CA LYS A 58 -12.61 2.07 4.14
C LYS A 58 -11.80 0.96 3.48
N VAL A 59 -11.08 0.20 4.30
CA VAL A 59 -10.27 -0.92 3.88
C VAL A 59 -10.79 -2.17 4.56
N MET A 60 -11.21 -3.15 3.77
CA MET A 60 -11.61 -4.46 4.27
C MET A 60 -10.46 -5.43 4.10
N VAL A 61 -10.03 -6.06 5.21
CA VAL A 61 -8.95 -7.04 5.23
C VAL A 61 -9.54 -8.44 5.07
N PHE A 62 -9.19 -9.15 4.00
CA PHE A 62 -9.71 -10.50 3.73
C PHE A 62 -8.89 -11.59 4.36
N ASN A 63 -7.57 -11.50 4.23
CA ASN A 63 -6.67 -12.58 4.57
C ASN A 63 -5.32 -11.99 4.97
N ILE A 64 -4.74 -12.53 6.04
CA ILE A 64 -3.37 -12.20 6.44
C ILE A 64 -2.63 -13.50 6.70
N ILE A 65 -1.57 -13.74 5.93
CA ILE A 65 -0.61 -14.80 6.18
C ILE A 65 0.67 -14.13 6.66
N GLU A 66 1.00 -14.30 7.94
CA GLU A 66 2.13 -13.62 8.58
C GLU A 66 3.41 -13.73 7.74
N ASN A 67 4.05 -12.57 7.50
CA ASN A 67 5.28 -12.41 6.72
C ASN A 67 5.21 -12.89 5.27
N LYS A 68 4.01 -13.10 4.71
CA LYS A 68 3.84 -13.61 3.34
C LYS A 68 2.81 -12.84 2.54
N LEU A 69 1.68 -12.52 3.13
CA LEU A 69 0.54 -11.98 2.39
C LEU A 69 -0.34 -11.10 3.27
N ILE A 70 -0.74 -9.94 2.72
CA ILE A 70 -1.87 -9.16 3.20
C ILE A 70 -2.80 -8.92 2.02
N GLN A 71 -4.07 -9.33 2.13
CA GLN A 71 -5.08 -9.11 1.10
C GLN A 71 -6.14 -8.14 1.60
N ILE A 72 -6.36 -7.06 0.85
CA ILE A 72 -7.36 -6.06 1.17
C ILE A 72 -8.26 -5.77 -0.03
N THR A 73 -9.41 -5.15 0.22
CA THR A 73 -10.08 -4.34 -0.79
C THR A 73 -10.26 -2.93 -0.29
N TRP A 74 -10.16 -1.97 -1.21
CA TRP A 74 -10.27 -0.55 -0.92
C TRP A 74 -10.54 0.26 -2.20
N GLY A 75 -10.72 1.56 -2.02
CA GLY A 75 -10.88 2.52 -3.12
C GLY A 75 -12.29 2.60 -3.69
N GLU A 76 -12.47 3.55 -4.60
CA GLU A 76 -13.68 3.75 -5.41
C GLU A 76 -13.25 3.93 -6.88
N PRO A 77 -13.54 2.98 -7.78
CA PRO A 77 -14.24 1.73 -7.52
C PRO A 77 -13.45 0.81 -6.58
N LYS A 78 -14.17 -0.04 -5.86
CA LYS A 78 -13.58 -1.02 -4.95
C LYS A 78 -12.77 -2.05 -5.73
N THR A 79 -11.47 -2.14 -5.44
CA THR A 79 -10.54 -3.09 -6.06
C THR A 79 -9.83 -3.94 -5.02
N SER A 80 -9.30 -5.08 -5.45
CA SER A 80 -8.52 -5.99 -4.61
C SER A 80 -7.04 -5.64 -4.68
N VAL A 81 -6.33 -5.72 -3.55
CA VAL A 81 -4.89 -5.49 -3.47
C VAL A 81 -4.23 -6.56 -2.61
N ASP A 82 -3.22 -7.20 -3.19
CA ASP A 82 -2.34 -8.14 -2.51
C ASP A 82 -0.97 -7.52 -2.26
N PHE A 83 -0.53 -7.49 -1.01
CA PHE A 83 0.84 -7.24 -0.62
C PHE A 83 1.51 -8.59 -0.40
N ILE A 84 2.45 -8.95 -1.28
CA ILE A 84 3.15 -10.23 -1.27
C ILE A 84 4.58 -9.98 -0.81
N PHE A 85 4.98 -10.66 0.25
CA PHE A 85 6.28 -10.50 0.90
C PHE A 85 7.11 -11.75 0.64
N GLU A 86 8.22 -11.59 -0.08
CA GLU A 86 9.15 -12.67 -0.40
C GLU A 86 10.49 -12.43 0.32
N GLU A 87 10.84 -13.32 1.24
CA GLU A 87 12.16 -13.29 1.89
C GLU A 87 13.24 -13.69 0.87
N ILE A 88 14.17 -12.78 0.59
CA ILE A 88 15.31 -13.02 -0.30
C ILE A 88 16.54 -13.45 0.50
N SER A 89 16.71 -12.86 1.69
CA SER A 89 17.73 -13.22 2.69
C SER A 89 17.27 -12.72 4.07
N PRO A 90 17.96 -13.05 5.16
CA PRO A 90 17.58 -12.60 6.51
C PRO A 90 17.41 -11.07 6.63
N GLU A 91 18.09 -10.29 5.79
CA GLU A 91 18.08 -8.81 5.81
C GLU A 91 17.45 -8.19 4.56
N GLN A 92 16.82 -8.98 3.69
CA GLN A 92 16.26 -8.48 2.42
C GLN A 92 14.92 -9.12 2.11
N THR A 93 13.95 -8.27 1.78
CA THR A 93 12.61 -8.67 1.38
C THR A 93 12.27 -8.08 0.02
N TYR A 94 11.71 -8.88 -0.86
CA TYR A 94 11.11 -8.41 -2.10
C TYR A 94 9.61 -8.26 -1.89
N LEU A 95 9.12 -7.04 -1.96
CA LEU A 95 7.70 -6.72 -1.79
C LEU A 95 7.08 -6.49 -3.17
N LYS A 96 5.98 -7.18 -3.45
CA LYS A 96 5.11 -6.94 -4.60
C LYS A 96 3.75 -6.45 -4.13
N ILE A 97 3.20 -5.46 -4.83
CA ILE A 97 1.83 -4.98 -4.66
C ILE A 97 1.09 -5.26 -5.97
N ILE A 98 0.08 -6.11 -5.90
CA ILE A 98 -0.76 -6.48 -7.05
C ILE A 98 -2.15 -5.91 -6.84
N ASN A 99 -2.61 -5.06 -7.75
CA ASN A 99 -3.96 -4.49 -7.74
C ASN A 99 -4.78 -5.01 -8.91
N TYR A 100 -5.95 -5.59 -8.62
CA TYR A 100 -6.77 -6.33 -9.57
C TYR A 100 -8.26 -6.21 -9.24
N ASP A 101 -9.12 -6.94 -9.96
CA ASP A 101 -10.59 -6.81 -9.93
C ASP A 101 -11.08 -5.40 -10.30
N ILE A 102 -10.41 -4.76 -11.26
CA ILE A 102 -10.74 -3.41 -11.73
C ILE A 102 -11.92 -3.49 -12.70
N SER A 103 -13.05 -2.88 -12.32
CA SER A 103 -14.30 -2.91 -13.10
C SER A 103 -14.40 -1.85 -14.20
N LEU A 104 -13.42 -0.94 -14.29
CA LEU A 104 -13.39 0.16 -15.25
C LEU A 104 -13.05 -0.31 -16.66
N GLN A 105 -13.41 0.50 -17.65
CA GLN A 105 -13.13 0.26 -19.07
C GLN A 105 -12.70 1.54 -19.79
N GLY A 106 -12.19 1.41 -21.02
CA GLY A 106 -11.86 2.54 -21.89
C GLY A 106 -10.85 3.52 -21.26
N SER A 107 -11.09 4.81 -21.42
CA SER A 107 -10.22 5.87 -20.91
C SER A 107 -10.15 5.91 -19.38
N GLU A 108 -11.25 5.56 -18.68
CA GLU A 108 -11.29 5.53 -17.22
C GLU A 108 -10.36 4.45 -16.66
N LEU A 109 -10.33 3.28 -17.31
CA LEU A 109 -9.38 2.21 -16.95
C LEU A 109 -7.93 2.66 -17.16
N ILE A 110 -7.63 3.32 -18.28
CA ILE A 110 -6.28 3.81 -18.57
C ILE A 110 -5.84 4.80 -17.50
N GLN A 111 -6.69 5.76 -17.15
CA GLN A 111 -6.40 6.75 -16.11
C GLN A 111 -6.20 6.09 -14.74
N PHE A 112 -7.08 5.16 -14.37
CA PHE A 112 -6.95 4.41 -13.12
C PHE A 112 -5.63 3.63 -13.04
N ILE A 113 -5.24 2.95 -14.13
CA ILE A 113 -3.97 2.21 -14.18
C ILE A 113 -2.78 3.15 -13.98
N ILE A 114 -2.78 4.32 -14.65
CA ILE A 114 -1.71 5.32 -14.51
C ILE A 114 -1.63 5.80 -13.05
N ASP A 115 -2.76 6.18 -12.47
CA ASP A 115 -2.81 6.75 -11.12
C ASP A 115 -2.47 5.72 -10.05
N ALA A 116 -3.03 4.52 -10.11
CA ALA A 116 -2.76 3.45 -9.15
C ALA A 116 -1.32 2.94 -9.26
N THR A 117 -0.77 2.77 -10.47
CA THR A 117 0.65 2.42 -10.64
C THR A 117 1.55 3.49 -10.02
N GLY A 118 1.27 4.76 -10.31
CA GLY A 118 2.00 5.89 -9.76
C GLY A 118 1.88 6.02 -8.24
N GLY A 119 0.70 5.74 -7.68
CA GLY A 119 0.41 5.76 -6.25
C GLY A 119 1.14 4.65 -5.49
N PHE A 120 1.01 3.39 -5.91
CA PHE A 120 1.68 2.27 -5.22
C PHE A 120 3.20 2.33 -5.35
N THR A 121 3.73 2.82 -6.47
CA THR A 121 5.18 3.11 -6.59
C THR A 121 5.63 4.13 -5.55
N THR A 122 4.87 5.23 -5.39
CA THR A 122 5.16 6.23 -4.36
C THR A 122 5.13 5.68 -2.93
N VAL A 123 4.22 4.74 -2.64
CA VAL A 123 4.18 4.03 -1.35
C VAL A 123 5.43 3.19 -1.13
N LEU A 124 5.86 2.43 -2.16
CA LEU A 124 7.07 1.60 -2.10
C LEU A 124 8.34 2.44 -1.89
N ASP A 125 8.45 3.57 -2.57
CA ASP A 125 9.59 4.49 -2.43
C ASP A 125 9.66 5.09 -1.01
N GLY A 126 8.51 5.52 -0.48
CA GLY A 126 8.40 6.04 0.88
C GLY A 126 8.73 4.98 1.93
N LEU A 127 8.19 3.77 1.79
CA LEU A 127 8.49 2.63 2.65
C LEU A 127 9.99 2.33 2.66
N LYS A 128 10.62 2.28 1.48
CA LYS A 128 12.04 1.99 1.34
C LYS A 128 12.89 3.03 2.07
N ALA A 129 12.62 4.31 1.84
CA ALA A 129 13.35 5.39 2.50
C ALA A 129 13.18 5.35 4.03
N TYR A 130 11.96 5.11 4.50
CA TYR A 130 11.67 5.06 5.92
C TYR A 130 12.32 3.84 6.58
N LEU A 131 12.14 2.64 6.04
CA LEU A 131 12.69 1.43 6.66
C LEU A 131 14.21 1.36 6.58
N GLU A 132 14.83 1.73 5.45
CA GLU A 132 16.29 1.63 5.29
C GLU A 132 17.05 2.77 5.97
N HIS A 133 16.45 3.96 6.09
CA HIS A 133 17.17 5.17 6.51
C HIS A 133 16.48 5.98 7.60
N GLY A 134 15.25 5.63 8.01
CA GLY A 134 14.49 6.42 8.98
C GLY A 134 14.03 7.78 8.45
N ILE A 135 13.97 7.95 7.13
CA ILE A 135 13.64 9.23 6.49
C ILE A 135 12.19 9.21 6.01
N GLU A 136 11.37 10.15 6.52
CA GLU A 136 10.02 10.43 6.03
C GLU A 136 10.10 11.42 4.85
N LEU A 137 10.04 10.90 3.61
CA LEU A 137 10.15 11.72 2.39
C LEU A 137 8.89 12.53 2.06
N LYS A 138 7.78 12.31 2.76
CA LYS A 138 6.47 12.97 2.53
C LYS A 138 5.92 12.83 1.11
N LEU A 139 6.31 11.78 0.39
CA LEU A 139 5.98 11.64 -1.04
C LEU A 139 4.48 11.66 -1.34
N VAL A 140 3.64 11.01 -0.53
CA VAL A 140 2.18 11.02 -0.73
C VAL A 140 1.57 12.40 -0.46
N GLU A 141 2.11 13.14 0.52
CA GLU A 141 1.68 14.52 0.80
C GLU A 141 2.11 15.49 -0.32
N ASP A 142 3.23 15.24 -0.97
CA ASP A 142 3.80 16.15 -1.97
C ASP A 142 3.36 15.82 -3.41
N LYS A 143 2.99 14.57 -3.69
CA LYS A 143 2.55 14.12 -5.02
C LYS A 143 1.23 14.77 -5.45
N PHE A 144 0.34 15.05 -4.50
CA PHE A 144 -0.96 15.67 -4.79
C PHE A 144 -0.97 17.10 -4.26
N PRO A 145 -0.76 18.12 -5.11
CA PRO A 145 -0.83 19.51 -4.68
C PRO A 145 -2.23 19.86 -4.14
N PRO A 146 -2.32 20.71 -3.10
CA PRO A 146 -3.59 21.25 -2.63
C PRO A 146 -4.06 22.32 -3.62
N PHE A 147 -4.96 21.96 -4.54
CA PHE A 147 -5.81 22.94 -5.20
C PHE A 147 -7.17 22.94 -4.52
#